data_AF-A0A7J9SNY5-F1
#
_entry.id   AF-A0A7J9SNY5-F1
#
_cell.length_a   1.000
_cell.length_b   1.000
_cell.length_c   1.000
_cell.angle_alpha   90.00
_cell.angle_beta   90.00
_cell.angle_gamma   90.00
#
_symmetry.space_group_name_H-M   'P 1'
#
loop_
_entity.id
_entity.type
_entity.pdbx_description
1 polymer ?
#
loop_
_entity_poly.entity_id
_entity_poly.type
_entity_poly.pdbx_seq_one_letter_code
_entity_poly.pdbx_strand_id
1 'polypeptide(L)'
;MSAEAATEDLGGLVREHPDLTPAEKETTVRFAKDQDRATVFTAEAGVGRRLLAHPRADVQDVNVLEDGGTRPVAPSEVSGRDIVGVRVSIPVGALKVALSARSASGHAEVVSERVYSDGASE
;
A
#
# COMPACT_ATOMS: atom_id res chain seq x y z
N MET A 1 -1.44 25.34 -20.29
CA MET A 1 -2.52 24.81 -19.42
C MET A 1 -2.20 23.33 -19.22
N SER A 2 -1.31 22.99 -18.28
CA SER A 2 -1.54 22.81 -16.84
C SER A 2 -2.51 21.66 -16.56
N ALA A 3 -1.93 20.51 -16.20
CA ALA A 3 -2.57 19.45 -15.44
C ALA A 3 -1.51 18.76 -14.58
N GLU A 4 -0.83 19.53 -13.74
CA GLU A 4 -0.24 18.97 -12.52
C GLU A 4 -1.41 18.87 -11.54
N ALA A 5 -2.24 17.84 -11.73
CA ALA A 5 -3.26 17.51 -10.76
C ALA A 5 -2.53 17.23 -9.46
N ALA A 6 -2.85 17.96 -8.39
CA ALA A 6 -2.36 17.66 -7.07
C ALA A 6 -2.68 16.18 -6.81
N THR A 7 -1.65 15.34 -6.78
CA THR A 7 -1.79 13.93 -6.42
C THR A 7 -2.37 13.93 -5.02
N GLU A 8 -3.65 13.58 -4.90
CA GLU A 8 -4.32 13.43 -3.62
C GLU A 8 -3.44 12.54 -2.73
N ASP A 9 -3.21 12.95 -1.48
CA ASP A 9 -2.48 12.09 -0.54
C ASP A 9 -3.37 10.88 -0.19
N LEU A 10 -3.26 9.86 -1.04
CA LEU A 10 -4.03 8.62 -0.93
C LEU A 10 -3.79 7.95 0.43
N GLY A 11 -2.59 8.11 1.01
CA GLY A 11 -2.27 7.57 2.32
C GLY A 11 -3.19 8.12 3.43
N GLY A 12 -3.54 9.40 3.34
CA GLY A 12 -4.49 10.08 4.23
C GLY A 12 -5.92 9.55 4.13
N LEU A 13 -6.28 8.89 3.03
CA LEU A 13 -7.61 8.33 2.78
C LEU A 13 -7.74 6.84 3.12
N VAL A 14 -6.63 6.17 3.43
CA VAL A 14 -6.68 4.74 3.76
C VAL A 14 -7.35 4.53 5.12
N ARG A 15 -8.37 3.66 5.16
CA ARG A 15 -9.11 3.24 6.36
C ARG A 15 -9.20 1.72 6.42
N GLU A 16 -9.50 1.24 7.62
CA GLU A 16 -9.87 -0.16 7.80
C GLU A 16 -11.25 -0.41 7.19
N HIS A 17 -11.43 -1.52 6.47
CA HIS A 17 -12.77 -1.90 6.03
C HIS A 17 -13.66 -2.12 7.27
N PRO A 18 -14.82 -1.44 7.37
CA PRO A 18 -15.65 -1.49 8.58
C PRO A 18 -16.31 -2.87 8.79
N ASP A 19 -16.70 -3.52 7.70
CA ASP A 19 -17.46 -4.79 7.77
C ASP A 19 -16.60 -6.06 7.70
N LEU A 20 -15.28 -5.96 7.49
CA LEU A 20 -14.41 -7.13 7.45
C LEU A 20 -13.83 -7.43 8.83
N THR A 21 -13.87 -8.70 9.22
CA THR A 21 -13.14 -9.22 10.37
C THR A 21 -11.63 -9.17 10.11
N PRO A 22 -10.79 -9.24 11.17
CA PRO A 22 -9.34 -9.30 10.99
C PRO A 22 -8.86 -10.46 10.10
N ALA A 23 -9.56 -11.60 10.12
CA ALA A 23 -9.20 -12.77 9.31
C ALA A 23 -9.52 -12.58 7.82
N GLU A 24 -10.48 -11.72 7.48
CA GLU A 24 -10.88 -11.41 6.11
C GLU A 24 -10.00 -10.31 5.47
N LYS A 25 -9.22 -9.58 6.28
CA LYS A 25 -8.30 -8.54 5.82
C LYS A 25 -7.00 -9.16 5.31
N GLU A 26 -7.07 -9.65 4.08
CA GLU A 26 -5.98 -10.39 3.46
C GLU A 26 -4.90 -9.45 2.87
N THR A 27 -3.65 -9.93 2.89
CA THR A 27 -2.57 -9.42 2.05
C THR A 27 -2.07 -10.53 1.14
N THR A 28 -2.10 -10.31 -0.17
CA THR A 28 -1.63 -11.26 -1.18
C THR A 28 -0.42 -10.71 -1.91
N VAL A 29 0.56 -11.57 -2.18
CA VAL A 29 1.77 -11.24 -2.94
C VAL A 29 1.88 -12.25 -4.08
N ARG A 30 1.98 -11.75 -5.31
CA ARG A 30 2.03 -12.58 -6.52
C ARG A 30 3.17 -12.14 -7.43
N PHE A 31 3.99 -13.07 -7.88
CA PHE A 31 5.03 -12.88 -8.88
C PHE A 31 5.33 -14.20 -9.58
N ALA A 32 5.87 -14.15 -10.80
CA ALA A 32 6.32 -15.31 -11.57
C ALA A 32 7.84 -15.27 -11.78
N LYS A 33 8.43 -16.40 -12.19
CA LYS A 33 9.89 -16.55 -12.35
C LYS A 33 10.48 -15.60 -13.40
N ASP A 34 9.71 -15.25 -14.41
CA ASP A 34 10.06 -14.37 -15.53
C ASP A 34 9.74 -12.89 -15.27
N GLN A 35 9.22 -12.55 -14.08
CA GLN A 35 8.87 -11.19 -13.69
C GLN A 35 9.90 -10.62 -12.71
N ASP A 36 10.26 -9.36 -12.91
CA ASP A 36 11.14 -8.58 -12.02
C ASP A 36 10.35 -7.79 -10.96
N ARG A 37 9.02 -7.82 -11.04
CA ARG A 37 8.09 -7.15 -10.12
C ARG A 37 7.06 -8.12 -9.54
N ALA A 38 6.63 -7.83 -8.33
CA ALA A 38 5.54 -8.50 -7.64
C ALA A 38 4.33 -7.57 -7.54
N THR A 39 3.15 -8.15 -7.75
CA THR A 39 1.88 -7.50 -7.43
C THR A 39 1.53 -7.80 -5.99
N VAL A 40 1.28 -6.75 -5.21
CA VAL A 40 0.82 -6.84 -3.83
C VAL A 40 -0.57 -6.24 -3.74
N PHE A 41 -1.51 -6.99 -3.19
CA PHE A 41 -2.80 -6.45 -2.75
C PHE A 41 -2.89 -6.56 -1.23
N THR A 42 -3.46 -5.56 -0.58
CA THR A 42 -3.76 -5.61 0.86
C THR A 42 -5.07 -4.92 1.18
N ALA A 43 -5.86 -5.53 2.05
CA ALA A 43 -7.02 -4.93 2.72
C ALA A 43 -6.68 -4.41 4.13
N GLU A 44 -5.41 -4.47 4.54
CA GLU A 44 -4.95 -3.97 5.84
C GLU A 44 -4.44 -2.54 5.70
N ALA A 45 -4.96 -1.61 6.50
CA ALA A 45 -4.72 -0.18 6.30
C ALA A 45 -3.25 0.20 6.55
N GLY A 46 -2.62 -0.41 7.55
CA GLY A 46 -1.22 -0.18 7.90
C GLY A 46 -0.25 -0.53 6.76
N VAL A 47 -0.41 -1.70 6.14
CA VAL A 47 0.38 -2.14 4.99
C VAL A 47 0.02 -1.28 3.77
N GLY A 48 -1.27 -0.99 3.54
CA GLY A 48 -1.72 -0.14 2.44
C GLY A 48 -1.04 1.23 2.43
N ARG A 49 -1.05 1.94 3.57
CA ARG A 49 -0.36 3.23 3.72
C ARG A 49 1.14 3.14 3.42
N ARG A 50 1.81 2.09 3.88
CA ARG A 50 3.25 1.89 3.65
C ARG A 50 3.58 1.59 2.18
N LEU A 51 2.73 0.82 1.50
CA LEU A 51 2.89 0.55 0.08
C LEU A 51 2.69 1.82 -0.76
N LEU A 52 1.68 2.64 -0.43
CA LEU A 52 1.45 3.93 -1.10
C LEU A 52 2.62 4.91 -0.90
N ALA A 53 3.26 4.89 0.28
CA ALA A 53 4.42 5.73 0.58
C ALA A 53 5.74 5.20 -0.01
N HIS A 54 5.77 3.98 -0.54
CA HIS A 54 7.03 3.36 -0.95
C HIS A 54 7.52 3.92 -2.31
N PRO A 55 8.77 4.42 -2.43
CA PRO A 55 9.23 5.20 -3.59
C PRO A 55 9.36 4.39 -4.89
N ARG A 56 9.34 3.05 -4.82
CA ARG A 56 9.35 2.18 -6.01
C ARG A 56 8.03 1.44 -6.23
N ALA A 57 7.00 1.77 -5.45
CA ALA A 57 5.67 1.23 -5.67
C ALA A 57 5.00 1.96 -6.84
N ASP A 58 4.40 1.17 -7.70
CA ASP A 58 3.55 1.63 -8.80
C ASP A 58 2.11 1.25 -8.48
N VAL A 59 1.28 2.24 -8.13
CA VAL A 59 -0.10 2.02 -7.68
C VAL A 59 -0.98 1.67 -8.87
N GLN A 60 -1.47 0.43 -8.91
CA GLN A 60 -2.26 -0.08 -10.03
C GLN A 60 -3.72 0.33 -9.87
N ASP A 61 -4.30 0.04 -8.70
CA ASP A 61 -5.66 0.36 -8.32
C ASP A 61 -5.77 0.46 -6.81
N VAL A 62 -6.84 1.10 -6.35
CA VAL A 62 -7.25 1.10 -4.94
C VAL A 62 -8.72 0.71 -4.86
N ASN A 63 -9.08 -0.05 -3.84
CA ASN A 63 -10.46 -0.38 -3.55
C ASN A 63 -11.06 0.73 -2.68
N VAL A 64 -12.08 1.40 -3.19
CA VAL A 64 -12.87 2.37 -2.43
C VAL A 64 -14.15 1.71 -1.90
N LEU A 65 -14.61 2.19 -0.75
CA LEU A 65 -15.90 1.78 -0.19
C LEU A 65 -17.04 2.44 -0.98
N GLU A 66 -18.05 1.65 -1.35
CA GLU A 66 -19.30 2.11 -1.98
C GLU A 66 -20.50 1.43 -1.32
N ASP A 67 -21.70 1.93 -1.58
CA ASP A 67 -22.93 1.35 -1.01
C ASP A 67 -23.05 -0.14 -1.39
N GLY A 68 -22.86 -1.03 -0.41
CA GLY A 68 -22.99 -2.47 -0.56
C GLY A 68 -21.71 -3.21 -0.96
N GLY A 69 -20.53 -2.57 -0.96
CA GLY A 69 -19.28 -3.30 -1.17
C GLY A 69 -18.05 -2.42 -1.44
N THR A 70 -17.11 -2.99 -2.20
CA THR A 70 -15.90 -2.26 -2.63
C THR A 70 -15.76 -2.32 -4.13
N ARG A 71 -15.15 -1.27 -4.69
CA ARG A 71 -14.87 -1.19 -6.11
C ARG A 71 -13.41 -0.77 -6.35
N PRO A 72 -12.66 -1.46 -7.21
CA PRO A 72 -11.36 -0.99 -7.65
C PRO A 72 -11.51 0.24 -8.53
N VAL A 73 -10.70 1.27 -8.26
CA VAL A 73 -10.61 2.51 -9.03
C VAL A 73 -9.17 2.86 -9.29
N ALA A 74 -8.91 3.61 -10.37
CA ALA A 74 -7.60 4.18 -10.57
C ALA A 74 -7.29 5.21 -9.46
N PRO A 75 -6.01 5.42 -9.10
CA PRO A 75 -5.61 6.44 -8.13
C PRO A 75 -6.19 7.84 -8.41
N SER A 76 -6.28 8.22 -9.68
CA SER A 76 -6.81 9.52 -10.10
C SER A 76 -8.34 9.67 -9.95
N GLU A 77 -9.05 8.60 -9.61
CA GLU A 77 -10.52 8.58 -9.51
C GLU A 77 -11.02 8.60 -8.06
N VAL A 78 -10.15 8.47 -7.04
CA VAL A 78 -10.54 8.28 -5.63
C VAL A 78 -11.49 9.36 -5.09
N SER A 79 -11.30 10.62 -5.48
CA SER A 79 -12.26 11.71 -5.21
C SER A 79 -12.66 11.81 -3.73
N GLY A 80 -11.69 11.73 -2.81
CA GLY A 80 -11.92 11.84 -1.36
C GLY A 80 -12.62 10.67 -0.69
N ARG A 81 -12.84 9.55 -1.40
CA ARG A 81 -13.46 8.34 -0.84
C ARG A 81 -12.47 7.55 0.02
N ASP A 82 -13.01 6.86 1.02
CA ASP A 82 -12.22 5.97 1.87
C ASP A 82 -11.64 4.81 1.04
N ILE A 83 -10.31 4.66 1.11
CA ILE A 83 -9.59 3.55 0.51
C ILE A 83 -9.51 2.43 1.53
N VAL A 84 -10.07 1.27 1.20
CA VAL A 84 -10.12 0.08 2.07
C VAL A 84 -9.30 -1.08 1.53
N GLY A 85 -8.66 -0.91 0.37
CA GLY A 85 -7.68 -1.85 -0.16
C GLY A 85 -6.76 -1.19 -1.17
N VAL A 86 -5.54 -1.68 -1.27
CA VAL A 86 -4.51 -1.11 -2.14
C VAL A 86 -3.87 -2.21 -2.97
N ARG A 87 -3.73 -1.97 -4.28
CA ARG A 87 -2.93 -2.81 -5.18
C ARG A 87 -1.76 -2.03 -5.75
N VAL A 88 -0.56 -2.56 -5.56
CA VAL A 88 0.67 -2.00 -6.12
C VAL A 88 1.49 -3.06 -6.84
N SER A 89 2.33 -2.60 -7.75
CA SER A 89 3.45 -3.36 -8.31
C SER A 89 4.74 -2.84 -7.69
N ILE A 90 5.58 -3.72 -7.13
CA ILE A 90 6.89 -3.37 -6.55
C ILE A 90 7.99 -4.27 -7.11
N PRO A 91 9.26 -3.84 -7.20
CA PRO A 91 10.35 -4.74 -7.58
C PRO A 91 10.43 -5.96 -6.64
N VAL A 92 10.65 -7.16 -7.18
CA VAL A 92 10.81 -8.38 -6.35
C VAL A 92 11.95 -8.21 -5.34
N GLY A 93 13.01 -7.48 -5.69
CA GLY A 93 14.10 -7.16 -4.77
C GLY A 93 13.74 -6.28 -3.57
N ALA A 94 12.53 -5.71 -3.53
CA ALA A 94 11.99 -5.01 -2.34
C ALA A 94 11.21 -5.95 -1.40
N LEU A 95 10.94 -7.20 -1.80
CA LEU A 95 10.31 -8.20 -0.97
C LEU A 95 11.37 -8.99 -0.18
N LYS A 96 11.13 -9.14 1.13
CA LYS A 96 11.96 -9.96 2.01
C LYS A 96 11.14 -11.12 2.56
N VAL A 97 11.49 -12.35 2.17
CA VAL A 97 10.96 -13.58 2.77
C VAL A 97 11.97 -14.05 3.83
N ALA A 98 11.59 -13.99 5.10
CA ALA A 98 12.45 -14.38 6.21
C ALA A 98 12.36 -15.88 6.51
N LEU A 99 13.49 -16.50 6.88
CA LEU A 99 13.57 -17.92 7.27
C LEU A 99 12.91 -18.19 8.63
N SER A 100 12.98 -17.22 9.55
CA SER A 100 12.43 -17.32 10.90
C SER A 100 11.23 -16.39 11.06
N ALA A 101 10.24 -16.88 11.81
CA ALA A 101 9.15 -16.03 12.27
C ALA A 101 9.69 -15.00 13.28
N ARG A 102 9.15 -13.78 13.22
CA ARG A 102 9.39 -12.77 14.24
C ARG A 102 8.78 -13.20 15.58
N SER A 103 9.40 -12.79 16.69
CA SER A 103 8.89 -13.02 18.05
C SER A 103 7.78 -12.05 18.45
N ALA A 104 7.61 -10.94 17.73
CA ALA A 104 6.59 -9.93 17.98
C ALA A 104 5.47 -9.96 16.92
N SER A 105 4.23 -9.68 17.31
CA SER A 105 3.05 -9.77 16.44
C SER A 105 2.80 -8.55 15.54
N GLY A 106 3.46 -7.40 15.77
CA GLY A 106 3.22 -6.14 15.03
C GLY A 106 3.79 -6.11 13.61
N HIS A 107 3.21 -5.34 12.68
CA HIS A 107 3.57 -5.28 11.24
C HIS A 107 5.07 -5.11 10.96
N ALA A 108 5.54 -5.69 9.84
CA ALA A 108 6.95 -5.65 9.47
C ALA A 108 7.44 -4.21 9.28
N GLU A 109 8.69 -3.96 9.67
CA GLU A 109 9.38 -2.72 9.34
C GLU A 109 9.57 -2.68 7.81
N VAL A 110 8.92 -1.74 7.14
CA VAL A 110 9.19 -1.48 5.72
C VAL A 110 10.45 -0.63 5.70
N VAL A 111 11.59 -1.30 5.52
CA VAL A 111 12.88 -0.64 5.40
C VAL A 111 12.95 -0.01 4.01
N SER A 112 12.40 1.20 3.87
CA SER A 112 12.74 2.07 2.76
C SER A 112 14.06 2.76 3.12
N GLU A 113 15.18 2.27 2.61
CA GLU A 113 16.41 3.05 2.65
C GLU A 113 16.24 4.30 1.77
N ARG A 114 15.80 5.42 2.39
CA ARG A 114 16.28 6.79 2.15
C ARG A 114 15.59 7.84 3.06
N VAL A 115 16.41 8.32 4.00
CA VAL A 115 16.63 9.71 4.47
C VAL A 115 15.42 10.51 5.02
N TYR A 116 15.22 10.41 6.34
CA TYR A 116 15.01 11.62 7.15
C TYR A 116 16.39 12.12 7.56
N SER A 117 16.88 13.17 6.89
CA SER A 117 17.98 13.99 7.38
C SER A 117 17.37 15.21 8.05
N ASP A 118 16.84 15.03 9.25
CA ASP A 118 16.48 16.16 10.10
C ASP A 118 17.69 16.52 10.97
N GLY A 119 18.40 17.54 10.48
CA GLY A 119 18.91 18.67 11.24
C GLY A 119 19.53 18.39 12.60
N ALA A 120 20.77 17.91 12.62
CA ALA A 120 21.71 18.33 13.65
C ALA A 120 22.25 19.70 13.24
N SER A 121 21.70 20.76 13.83
CA SER A 121 22.42 22.03 14.02
C SER A 121 22.95 22.07 15.44
N GLU A 122 24.13 22.65 15.56
CA GLU A 122 25.11 22.65 16.66
C GLU A 122 24.55 22.90 18.08
#